data_AF-A0A2D4EUT5-F1
#
_entry.id   AF-A0A2D4EUT5-F1
#
_cell.length_a   1.000
_cell.length_b   1.000
_cell.length_c   1.000
_cell.angle_alpha   90.00
_cell.angle_beta   90.00
_cell.angle_gamma   90.00
#
_symmetry.space_group_name_H-M   'P 1'
#
loop_
_entity.id
_entity.type
_entity.pdbx_description
1 polymer ?
#
loop_
_entity_poly.entity_id
_entity_poly.type
_entity_poly.pdbx_seq_one_letter_code
_entity_poly.pdbx_strand_id
1 'polypeptide(L)'
;QHPHSSRRLTHVTRRRTRERPFDFRLRVLAHMLQTAPWCRLPLTIRWLKQEYCREFPPGLEPPLHMPIAFGPVRAVKDTKRAEPLSPEEQVVTKKHCIVCLKTFQVTIWDAVYSFHN
;
A
#
# COMPACT_ATOMS: atom_id res chain seq x y z
N GLN A 1 -9.14 -2.21 11.12
CA GLN A 1 -8.97 -0.80 10.69
C GLN A 1 -10.02 0.05 11.41
N HIS A 2 -9.63 1.17 12.02
CA HIS A 2 -10.51 2.05 12.83
C HIS A 2 -10.50 3.50 12.32
N PRO A 3 -11.22 3.83 11.24
CA PRO A 3 -11.13 5.15 10.61
C PRO A 3 -11.53 6.29 11.54
N HIS A 4 -12.51 6.09 12.42
CA HIS A 4 -12.97 7.14 13.35
C HIS A 4 -12.05 7.39 14.54
N SER A 5 -11.11 6.49 14.81
CA SER A 5 -10.05 6.72 15.80
C SER A 5 -8.87 7.50 15.20
N SER A 6 -8.81 7.63 13.87
CA SER A 6 -7.74 8.34 13.18
C SER A 6 -7.92 9.84 13.31
N ARG A 7 -6.92 10.53 13.88
CA ARG A 7 -6.86 12.00 13.92
C ARG A 7 -6.91 12.64 12.52
N ARG A 8 -6.51 11.91 11.48
CA ARG A 8 -6.45 12.38 10.09
C ARG A 8 -7.81 12.31 9.37
N LEU A 9 -8.76 11.55 9.91
CA LEU A 9 -10.06 11.29 9.28
C LEU A 9 -11.23 11.75 10.17
N THR A 10 -10.99 12.70 11.07
CA THR A 10 -12.03 13.25 11.97
C THR A 10 -13.18 13.91 11.21
N HIS A 11 -12.90 14.46 10.03
CA HIS A 11 -13.89 15.05 9.14
C HIS A 11 -14.76 14.00 8.41
N VAL A 12 -14.37 12.72 8.43
CA VAL A 12 -15.12 11.66 7.75
C VAL A 12 -16.28 11.21 8.62
N THR A 13 -17.49 11.51 8.18
CA THR A 13 -18.71 11.15 8.89
C THR A 13 -18.86 9.63 9.02
N ARG A 14 -19.47 9.20 10.13
CA ARG A 14 -19.81 7.78 10.37
C ARG A 14 -20.70 7.21 9.28
N ARG A 15 -20.68 5.88 9.18
CA ARG A 15 -21.52 5.13 8.24
C ARG A 15 -23.00 5.45 8.47
N ARG A 16 -23.73 5.74 7.40
CA ARG A 16 -25.19 5.96 7.47
C ARG A 16 -25.93 4.61 7.54
N THR A 17 -27.11 4.57 8.14
CA THR A 17 -27.90 3.32 8.30
C THR A 17 -28.18 2.62 6.98
N ARG A 18 -28.47 3.38 5.92
CA ARG A 18 -28.77 2.86 4.57
C ARG A 18 -27.54 2.71 3.67
N GLU A 19 -26.35 3.07 4.16
CA GLU A 19 -25.11 3.01 3.38
C GLU A 19 -24.55 1.58 3.40
N ARG A 20 -24.30 1.03 2.20
CA ARG A 20 -23.72 -0.30 2.08
C ARG A 20 -22.32 -0.29 2.71
N PRO A 21 -21.90 -1.38 3.37
CA PRO A 21 -20.58 -1.44 4.00
C PRO A 21 -19.42 -1.16 3.03
N PHE A 22 -19.54 -1.61 1.79
CA PHE A 22 -18.55 -1.38 0.75
C PHE A 22 -18.44 0.11 0.38
N ASP A 23 -19.57 0.76 0.09
CA ASP A 23 -19.62 2.18 -0.29
C ASP A 23 -19.03 3.06 0.82
N PHE A 24 -19.34 2.74 2.09
CA PHE A 24 -18.74 3.41 3.24
C PHE A 24 -17.21 3.30 3.24
N ARG A 25 -16.66 2.09 3.03
CA ARG A 25 -15.21 1.88 3.01
C ARG A 25 -14.56 2.59 1.83
N LEU A 26 -15.22 2.60 0.67
CA LEU A 26 -14.73 3.33 -0.50
C LEU A 26 -14.70 4.83 -0.25
N ARG A 27 -15.74 5.39 0.38
CA ARG A 27 -15.75 6.81 0.79
C ARG A 27 -14.63 7.14 1.77
N VAL A 28 -14.40 6.28 2.77
CA VAL A 28 -13.27 6.43 3.70
C VAL A 28 -11.94 6.40 2.95
N LEU A 29 -11.76 5.46 2.02
CA LEU A 29 -10.57 5.39 1.16
C LEU A 29 -10.40 6.69 0.36
N ALA A 30 -11.45 7.20 -0.26
CA ALA A 30 -11.41 8.45 -1.03
C ALA A 30 -10.87 9.62 -0.19
N HIS A 31 -11.37 9.78 1.04
CA HIS A 31 -10.83 10.78 1.98
C HIS A 31 -9.38 10.53 2.39
N MET A 32 -8.99 9.26 2.55
CA MET A 32 -7.58 8.93 2.82
C MET A 32 -6.70 9.38 1.65
N LEU A 33 -7.09 9.14 0.40
CA LEU A 33 -6.31 9.52 -0.78
C LEU A 33 -6.11 11.04 -0.91
N GLN A 34 -6.98 11.85 -0.32
CA GLN A 34 -6.83 13.32 -0.25
C GLN A 34 -5.99 13.81 0.93
N THR A 35 -5.71 12.95 1.91
CA THR A 35 -5.10 13.34 3.18
C THR A 35 -3.67 12.83 3.29
N ALA A 36 -2.77 13.63 3.83
CA ALA A 36 -1.41 13.16 4.12
C ALA A 36 -1.44 12.03 5.17
N PRO A 37 -0.61 10.98 5.05
CA PRO A 37 0.50 10.88 4.10
C PRO A 37 0.10 10.35 2.71
N TRP A 38 -1.06 9.71 2.56
CA TRP A 38 -1.41 8.94 1.35
C TRP A 38 -1.44 9.78 0.08
N CYS A 39 -1.91 11.03 0.15
CA CYS A 39 -1.92 11.92 -1.01
C CYS A 39 -0.52 12.22 -1.58
N ARG A 40 0.56 11.97 -0.81
CA ARG A 40 1.95 12.20 -1.22
C ARG A 40 2.69 10.94 -1.65
N LEU A 41 2.03 9.77 -1.55
CA LEU A 41 2.62 8.50 -1.91
C LEU A 41 2.31 8.16 -3.38
N PRO A 42 3.24 7.48 -4.08
CA PRO A 42 3.02 7.01 -5.45
C PRO A 42 2.16 5.74 -5.44
N LEU A 43 0.89 5.88 -5.06
CA LEU A 43 -0.05 4.76 -4.99
C LEU A 43 -0.70 4.50 -6.35
N THR A 44 -1.34 3.35 -6.49
CA THR A 44 -2.19 3.00 -7.62
C THR A 44 -3.48 2.41 -7.07
N ILE A 45 -4.63 2.94 -7.47
CA ILE A 45 -5.92 2.34 -7.14
C ILE A 45 -6.15 1.23 -8.15
N ARG A 46 -6.41 0.01 -7.68
CA ARG A 46 -6.64 -1.13 -8.58
C ARG A 46 -7.95 -1.82 -8.31
N TRP A 47 -8.82 -1.82 -9.30
CA TRP A 47 -10.04 -2.61 -9.30
C TRP A 47 -9.74 -4.03 -9.78
N LEU A 48 -9.62 -4.97 -8.84
CA LEU A 48 -9.33 -6.38 -9.16
C LEU A 48 -10.51 -7.05 -9.87
N LYS A 49 -11.73 -6.61 -9.55
CA LYS A 49 -13.00 -7.17 -10.00
C LYS A 49 -13.90 -6.01 -10.45
N GLN A 50 -14.32 -6.02 -11.71
CA GLN A 50 -14.98 -4.88 -12.34
C GLN A 50 -16.38 -4.61 -11.76
N GLU A 51 -17.06 -5.64 -11.26
CA GLU A 51 -18.39 -5.52 -10.63
C GLU A 51 -18.38 -4.65 -9.35
N TYR A 52 -17.22 -4.50 -8.72
CA TYR A 52 -17.01 -3.64 -7.56
C TYR A 52 -16.53 -2.23 -7.93
N CYS A 53 -16.22 -1.97 -9.21
CA CYS A 53 -15.83 -0.63 -9.63
C CYS A 53 -16.98 0.35 -9.36
N ARG A 54 -16.62 1.47 -8.74
CA ARG A 54 -17.52 2.59 -8.45
C ARG A 54 -16.79 3.87 -8.74
N GLU A 55 -17.55 4.88 -9.13
CA GLU A 55 -17.04 6.24 -9.23
C GLU A 55 -16.73 6.78 -7.84
N PHE A 56 -15.68 7.61 -7.77
CA PHE A 56 -15.39 8.37 -6.58
C PHE A 56 -16.39 9.51 -6.44
N PRO A 57 -16.78 9.92 -5.22
CA PRO A 57 -17.62 11.09 -5.04
C PRO A 57 -16.96 12.33 -5.66
N PRO A 58 -17.75 13.29 -6.18
CA PRO A 58 -17.21 14.53 -6.74
C PRO A 58 -16.30 15.25 -5.74
N GLY A 59 -15.12 15.68 -6.19
CA GLY A 59 -14.11 16.34 -5.35
C GLY A 59 -13.33 15.40 -4.44
N LEU A 60 -13.56 14.09 -4.51
CA LEU A 60 -12.79 13.06 -3.81
C LEU A 60 -12.16 12.07 -4.81
N GLU A 61 -11.99 12.46 -6.06
CA GLU A 61 -11.27 11.70 -7.08
C GLU A 61 -9.78 11.58 -6.72
N PRO A 62 -9.13 10.44 -7.00
CA PRO A 62 -7.71 10.30 -6.73
C PRO A 62 -6.86 11.46 -7.28
N PRO A 63 -5.80 11.88 -6.57
CA PRO A 63 -4.86 12.88 -7.08
C PRO A 63 -4.30 12.49 -8.46
N LEU A 64 -3.93 13.48 -9.27
CA LEU A 64 -3.52 13.29 -10.67
C LEU A 64 -2.36 12.29 -10.87
N HIS A 65 -1.42 12.22 -9.92
CA HIS A 65 -0.30 11.28 -9.98
C HIS A 65 -0.65 9.84 -9.57
N MET A 66 -1.89 9.58 -9.17
CA MET A 66 -2.34 8.31 -8.64
C MET A 66 -3.23 7.58 -9.66
N PRO A 67 -2.68 6.70 -10.52
CA PRO A 67 -3.45 6.07 -11.58
C PRO A 67 -4.50 5.10 -11.03
N ILE A 68 -5.61 4.99 -11.78
CA ILE A 68 -6.62 3.95 -11.60
C ILE A 68 -6.34 2.84 -12.61
N ALA A 69 -6.14 1.62 -12.11
CA ALA A 69 -5.86 0.43 -12.90
C ALA A 69 -6.95 -0.64 -12.68
N PHE A 70 -6.98 -1.61 -13.58
CA PHE A 70 -7.95 -2.71 -13.55
C PHE A 70 -7.25 -4.06 -13.66
N GLY A 71 -7.90 -5.09 -13.14
CA GLY A 71 -7.46 -6.47 -13.23
C GLY A 71 -6.56 -6.94 -12.08
N PRO A 72 -6.21 -8.23 -12.07
CA PRO A 72 -5.47 -8.85 -10.98
C PRO A 72 -4.02 -8.34 -10.91
N VAL A 73 -3.43 -8.44 -9.72
CA VAL A 73 -1.98 -8.22 -9.54
C VAL A 73 -1.27 -9.54 -9.83
N ARG A 74 -0.27 -9.52 -10.73
CA ARG A 74 0.61 -10.67 -10.96
C ARG A 74 1.81 -10.54 -10.03
N ALA A 75 2.06 -11.57 -9.23
CA ALA A 75 3.34 -11.68 -8.55
C ALA A 75 4.40 -11.98 -9.63
N VAL A 76 5.32 -11.04 -9.85
CA VAL A 76 6.50 -11.33 -10.65
C VAL A 76 7.46 -12.05 -9.71
N LYS A 77 7.77 -13.31 -10.02
CA LYS A 77 8.87 -14.02 -9.37
C LYS A 77 10.14 -13.34 -9.86
N ASP A 78 10.92 -12.74 -8.97
CA ASP A 78 12.23 -12.17 -9.33
C ASP A 78 13.13 -13.31 -9.82
N THR A 79 13.10 -13.58 -11.13
CA THR A 79 14.07 -14.40 -11.82
C THR A 79 15.28 -13.54 -12.19
N LYS A 80 15.82 -12.81 -11.21
CA LYS A 80 17.24 -12.45 -11.31
C LYS A 80 18.01 -13.71 -10.98
N ARG A 81 18.35 -14.43 -12.07
CA ARG A 81 19.41 -15.43 -12.15
C ARG A 81 20.58 -14.97 -11.28
N ALA A 82 20.70 -15.56 -10.09
CA ALA A 82 21.99 -15.68 -9.45
C ALA A 82 22.79 -16.65 -10.34
N GLU A 83 23.59 -16.09 -11.25
CA GLU A 83 24.81 -16.79 -11.63
C GLU A 83 25.57 -17.06 -10.32
N PRO A 84 26.08 -18.28 -10.09
CA PRO A 84 26.81 -18.59 -8.88
C PRO A 84 28.12 -17.78 -8.86
N LEU A 85 28.08 -16.63 -8.21
CA LEU A 85 29.28 -15.93 -7.76
C LEU A 85 29.88 -16.75 -6.61
N SER A 86 31.19 -16.89 -6.67
CA SER A 86 32.02 -17.72 -5.81
C SER A 86 31.81 -17.47 -4.31
N PRO A 87 32.09 -18.47 -3.44
CA PRO A 87 31.59 -18.52 -2.05
C PRO A 87 32.12 -17.52 -1.00
N GLU A 88 32.66 -16.34 -1.34
CA GLU A 88 33.58 -15.65 -0.40
C GLU A 88 33.31 -14.19 -0.03
N GLU A 89 32.18 -13.57 -0.36
CA GLU A 89 31.90 -12.22 0.16
C GLU A 89 30.55 -12.13 0.89
N GLN A 90 30.62 -12.10 2.22
CA GLN A 90 29.52 -11.72 3.10
C GLN A 90 29.20 -10.23 2.88
N VAL A 91 28.38 -9.92 1.87
CA VAL A 91 27.97 -8.54 1.59
C VAL A 91 26.94 -8.09 2.65
N VAL A 92 27.43 -7.54 3.75
CA VAL A 92 26.60 -6.92 4.79
C VAL A 92 26.08 -5.57 4.26
N THR A 93 24.80 -5.52 3.89
CA THR A 93 24.17 -4.25 3.47
C THR A 93 23.54 -3.56 4.68
N LYS A 94 23.99 -2.32 4.96
CA LYS A 94 23.36 -1.45 5.96
C LYS A 94 22.11 -0.80 5.36
N LYS A 95 20.94 -1.06 5.94
CA LYS A 95 19.69 -0.40 5.56
C LYS A 95 19.20 0.51 6.67
N HIS A 96 18.45 1.55 6.30
CA HIS A 96 17.80 2.45 7.24
C HIS A 96 16.30 2.16 7.26
N CYS A 97 15.73 2.07 8.46
CA CYS A 97 14.29 2.01 8.61
C CYS A 97 13.68 3.38 8.23
N ILE A 98 12.76 3.42 7.28
CA ILE A 98 12.09 4.68 6.88
C ILE A 98 11.16 5.25 7.96
N VAL A 99 10.88 4.49 9.02
CA VAL A 99 9.99 4.89 10.11
C VAL A 99 10.78 5.45 11.30
N CYS A 100 11.87 4.80 11.70
CA CYS A 100 12.64 5.19 12.89
C CYS A 100 14.09 5.59 12.61
N LEU A 101 14.52 5.57 11.34
CA LEU A 101 15.87 5.92 10.85
C LEU A 101 17.02 5.12 11.45
N LYS A 102 16.73 4.12 12.29
CA LYS A 102 17.75 3.22 12.84
C LYS A 102 18.34 2.37 11.72
N THR A 103 19.65 2.21 11.77
CA THR A 103 20.40 1.32 10.89
C THR A 103 20.26 -0.11 11.37
N PHE A 104 19.97 -1.03 10.45
CA PHE A 104 20.02 -2.46 10.72
C PHE A 104 20.82 -3.17 9.61
N GLN A 105 21.45 -4.28 9.99
CA GLN A 105 22.19 -5.14 9.08
C GLN A 105 21.25 -6.22 8.58
N VAL A 106 21.20 -6.42 7.27
CA VAL A 106 20.47 -7.53 6.67
C VAL A 106 21.49 -8.45 6.03
N THR A 107 21.53 -9.69 6.51
CA THR A 107 22.25 -10.74 5.79
C THR A 107 21.34 -11.32 4.72
N ILE A 108 21.92 -11.86 3.65
CA ILE A 108 21.16 -12.43 2.53
C ILE A 108 20.17 -13.52 3.01
N TRP A 109 20.44 -14.16 4.15
CA TRP A 109 19.59 -15.19 4.76
C TRP A 109 18.34 -14.63 5.48
N ASP A 110 18.40 -13.40 6.02
CA ASP A 110 17.26 -12.77 6.71
C ASP A 110 16.13 -12.36 5.74
N ALA A 111 16.47 -12.16 4.46
CA ALA A 111 15.52 -11.82 3.41
C ALA A 111 14.68 -13.03 2.94
N VAL A 112 15.14 -14.26 3.20
CA VAL A 112 14.47 -15.50 2.80
C VAL A 112 13.50 -15.99 3.88
N TYR A 113 13.79 -15.74 5.16
CA TYR A 113 13.01 -16.29 6.29
C TYR A 113 11.84 -15.43 6.79
N SER A 114 11.69 -14.17 6.34
CA SER A 114 10.65 -13.28 6.86
C SER A 114 9.25 -13.42 6.20
N PHE A 115 9.02 -14.45 5.37
CA PHE A 115 7.69 -14.72 4.77
C PHE A 115 7.00 -15.98 5.30
N HIS A 116 7.57 -16.66 6.30
CA HIS A 116 6.88 -17.71 7.05
C HIS A 116 6.63 -17.25 8.49
N ASN A 117 5.52 -16.52 8.68
CA ASN A 117 4.60 -16.61 9.83
C ASN A 117 3.40 -15.70 9.60
#